data_AF-A0A7W4YVH7-F1
#
_entry.id   AF-A0A7W4YVH7-F1
#
_cell.length_a   1.000
_cell.length_b   1.000
_cell.length_c   1.000
_cell.angle_alpha   90.00
_cell.angle_beta   90.00
_cell.angle_gamma   90.00
#
_symmetry.space_group_name_H-M   'P 1'
#
loop_
_entity.id
_entity.type
_entity.pdbx_description
1 polymer ?
#
loop_
_entity_poly.entity_id
_entity_poly.type
_entity_poly.pdbx_seq_one_letter_code
_entity_poly.pdbx_strand_id
1 'polypeptide(L)'
;MIEIEHLSKRYGDNIVVDDVSFTVGEGEIAVVVGTSGAGKSTLLRMINRLVTPNEGRVLIDGQDTATIPEDELRHRIGYVIQGYGLFPHRTVAENIATVPRLLGWDRRRIAARVEELLDLFQLDPGEFAQKFPHQLSGGQQQRVGVARALAAKPALLLMDEPFGSLDPVIRGKAQDDLLAIQRRLGTTIVLVTHDMNEAFHLGDRIAVMDGARLLQYATPADLLTHPAEPFVEQLVGTAERPFRLLSLVTVQDAMEPGHAEGEPIIVSATLRDALAQLIWHGRQDLPVADASGTLIGRISVDGILKRGRSLA
;
A
#
# COMPACT_ATOMS: atom_id res chain seq x y z
N MET A 1 -6.96 -6.06 13.97
CA MET A 1 -5.51 -6.26 14.19
C MET A 1 -5.07 -7.60 13.61
N ILE A 2 -3.83 -7.73 13.11
CA ILE A 2 -3.27 -9.00 12.62
C ILE A 2 -1.97 -9.30 13.33
N GLU A 3 -1.82 -10.51 13.85
CA GLU A 3 -0.63 -10.96 14.56
C GLU A 3 -0.06 -12.19 13.85
N ILE A 4 1.22 -12.11 13.49
CA ILE A 4 1.97 -13.21 12.90
C ILE A 4 2.98 -13.64 13.97
N GLU A 5 2.86 -14.88 14.43
CA GLU A 5 3.67 -15.41 15.53
C GLU A 5 4.47 -16.62 15.06
N HIS A 6 5.80 -16.49 15.04
CA HIS A 6 6.77 -17.56 14.78
C HIS A 6 6.50 -18.36 13.51
N LEU A 7 6.01 -17.68 12.47
CA LEU A 7 5.48 -18.32 11.29
C LEU A 7 6.61 -18.91 10.45
N SER A 8 6.56 -20.21 10.21
CA SER A 8 7.59 -20.92 9.43
C SER A 8 6.98 -21.77 8.32
N LYS A 9 7.65 -21.84 7.17
CA LYS A 9 7.28 -22.68 6.04
C LYS A 9 8.48 -23.36 5.40
N ARG A 10 8.37 -24.67 5.22
CA ARG A 10 9.35 -25.52 4.54
C ARG A 10 8.69 -26.31 3.41
N TYR A 11 9.43 -26.50 2.32
CA TYR A 11 9.06 -27.38 1.22
C TYR A 11 10.20 -28.39 1.04
N GLY A 12 10.01 -29.60 1.58
CA GLY A 12 11.12 -30.53 1.79
C GLY A 12 12.16 -29.91 2.72
N ASP A 13 13.42 -29.91 2.30
CA ASP A 13 14.53 -29.32 3.07
C ASP A 13 14.67 -27.80 2.88
N ASN A 14 13.92 -27.21 1.94
CA ASN A 14 14.03 -25.78 1.64
C ASN A 14 13.13 -24.95 2.55
N ILE A 15 13.72 -24.08 3.38
CA ILE A 15 13.00 -23.15 4.24
C ILE A 15 12.69 -21.88 3.42
N VAL A 16 11.41 -21.54 3.31
CA VAL A 16 10.92 -20.39 2.51
C VAL A 16 10.42 -19.25 3.40
N VAL A 17 9.99 -19.56 4.62
CA VAL A 17 9.77 -18.58 5.70
C VAL A 17 10.31 -19.20 6.98
N ASP A 18 11.13 -18.46 7.72
CA ASP A 18 11.86 -18.93 8.90
C ASP A 18 11.60 -17.99 10.08
N ASP A 19 10.77 -18.45 11.02
CA ASP A 19 10.47 -17.78 12.30
C ASP A 19 10.09 -16.29 12.18
N VAL A 20 9.15 -15.98 11.29
CA VAL A 20 8.71 -14.59 11.07
C VAL A 20 7.65 -14.20 12.07
N SER A 21 7.87 -13.09 12.78
CA SER A 21 6.92 -12.50 13.73
C SER A 21 6.77 -11.00 13.57
N PHE A 22 5.53 -10.52 13.46
CA PHE A 22 5.19 -9.09 13.53
C PHE A 22 3.69 -8.88 13.67
N THR A 23 3.29 -7.69 14.11
CA THR A 23 1.89 -7.29 14.31
C THR A 23 1.56 -6.10 13.43
N VAL A 24 0.44 -6.18 12.71
CA VAL A 24 -0.11 -5.09 11.90
C VAL A 24 -1.33 -4.51 12.61
N GLY A 25 -1.30 -3.20 12.84
CA GLY A 25 -2.38 -2.45 13.47
C GLY A 25 -3.67 -2.39 12.65
N GLU A 26 -4.77 -2.02 13.31
CA GLU A 26 -6.03 -1.73 12.64
C GLU A 26 -5.91 -0.46 11.80
N GLY A 27 -6.38 -0.53 10.54
CA GLY A 27 -6.25 0.59 9.60
C GLY A 27 -4.81 0.95 9.28
N GLU A 28 -3.86 0.03 9.49
CA GLU A 28 -2.44 0.22 9.12
C GLU A 28 -2.17 -0.42 7.75
N ILE A 29 -1.26 0.18 6.98
CA ILE A 29 -0.64 -0.41 5.79
C ILE A 29 0.74 -0.95 6.16
N ALA A 30 0.85 -2.28 6.27
CA ALA A 30 2.13 -2.95 6.39
C ALA A 30 2.64 -3.38 5.00
N VAL A 31 3.83 -2.92 4.63
CA VAL A 31 4.45 -3.30 3.35
C VAL A 31 5.57 -4.30 3.59
N VAL A 32 5.51 -5.45 2.92
CA VAL A 32 6.55 -6.48 2.95
C VAL A 32 7.43 -6.33 1.71
N VAL A 33 8.70 -6.01 1.92
CA VAL A 33 9.72 -5.82 0.89
C VAL A 33 10.84 -6.85 1.03
N GLY A 34 11.60 -7.07 -0.03
CA GLY A 34 12.70 -8.02 0.00
C GLY A 34 13.09 -8.53 -1.38
N THR A 35 14.20 -9.26 -1.45
CA THR A 35 14.69 -9.88 -2.68
C THR A 35 13.68 -10.87 -3.29
N SER A 36 13.84 -11.16 -4.58
CA SER A 36 13.11 -12.26 -5.21
C SER A 36 13.45 -13.56 -4.50
N GLY A 37 12.44 -14.35 -4.13
CA GLY A 37 12.63 -15.59 -3.37
C GLY A 37 12.71 -15.43 -1.84
N ALA A 38 12.63 -14.21 -1.28
CA ALA A 38 12.66 -13.98 0.16
C ALA A 38 11.46 -14.55 0.97
N GLY A 39 10.47 -15.16 0.32
CA GLY A 39 9.30 -15.76 0.99
C GLY A 39 8.07 -14.87 1.13
N LYS A 40 8.08 -13.64 0.60
CA LYS A 40 7.01 -12.63 0.73
C LYS A 40 5.61 -13.13 0.31
N SER A 41 5.47 -13.65 -0.90
CA SER A 41 4.19 -14.19 -1.40
C SER A 41 3.77 -15.44 -0.63
N THR A 42 4.73 -16.26 -0.15
CA THR A 42 4.44 -17.41 0.72
C THR A 42 3.89 -16.97 2.06
N LEU A 43 4.45 -15.92 2.66
CA LEU A 43 3.94 -15.29 3.88
C LEU A 43 2.50 -14.82 3.71
N LEU A 44 2.18 -14.07 2.64
CA LEU A 44 0.80 -13.65 2.35
C LEU A 44 -0.16 -14.83 2.16
N ARG A 45 0.28 -15.88 1.46
CA ARG A 45 -0.51 -17.10 1.29
C ARG A 45 -0.75 -17.83 2.61
N MET A 46 0.17 -17.75 3.57
CA MET A 46 -0.05 -18.30 4.91
C MET A 46 -1.01 -17.47 5.75
N ILE A 47 -0.95 -16.13 5.66
CA ILE A 47 -1.94 -15.25 6.31
C ILE A 47 -3.36 -15.56 5.80
N ASN A 48 -3.52 -15.76 4.48
CA ASN A 48 -4.80 -16.14 3.87
C ASN A 48 -5.14 -17.64 3.99
N ARG A 49 -4.26 -18.43 4.62
CA ARG A 49 -4.33 -19.89 4.73
C ARG A 49 -4.58 -20.63 3.41
N LEU A 50 -4.03 -20.11 2.30
CA LEU A 50 -3.84 -20.85 1.05
C LEU A 50 -2.68 -21.83 1.14
N VAL A 51 -1.74 -21.55 2.04
CA VAL A 51 -0.65 -22.43 2.43
C VAL A 51 -0.72 -22.59 3.94
N THR A 52 -0.75 -23.82 4.43
CA THR A 52 -0.69 -24.06 5.88
C THR A 52 0.76 -23.90 6.35
N PRO A 53 1.02 -23.11 7.41
CA PRO A 53 2.35 -23.00 8.01
C PRO A 53 2.80 -24.35 8.59
N ASN A 54 4.11 -24.56 8.69
CA ASN A 54 4.65 -25.72 9.41
C ASN A 54 4.68 -25.47 10.93
N GLU A 55 5.00 -24.23 11.33
CA GLU A 55 5.06 -23.78 12.72
C GLU A 55 4.53 -22.35 12.83
N GLY A 56 4.19 -21.95 14.05
CA GLY A 56 3.61 -20.64 14.32
C GLY A 56 2.12 -20.57 14.00
N ARG A 57 1.56 -19.37 14.12
CA ARG A 57 0.14 -19.10 13.89
C ARG A 57 -0.08 -17.67 13.42
N VAL A 58 -1.26 -17.46 12.84
CA VAL A 58 -1.75 -16.14 12.44
C VAL A 58 -3.04 -15.87 13.19
N LEU A 59 -3.11 -14.75 13.91
CA LEU A 59 -4.32 -14.28 14.55
C LEU A 59 -4.89 -13.08 13.79
N ILE A 60 -6.21 -13.07 13.62
CA ILE A 60 -6.95 -11.93 13.09
C ILE A 60 -7.96 -11.54 14.16
N ASP A 61 -7.84 -10.32 14.66
CA ASP A 61 -8.66 -9.78 15.76
C ASP A 61 -8.64 -10.70 17.00
N GLY A 62 -7.46 -11.23 17.32
CA GLY A 62 -7.24 -12.17 18.43
C GLY A 62 -7.75 -13.59 18.21
N GLN A 63 -8.37 -13.89 17.05
CA GLN A 63 -8.81 -15.24 16.70
C GLN A 63 -7.74 -15.94 15.84
N ASP A 64 -7.26 -17.10 16.30
CA ASP A 64 -6.36 -17.94 15.51
C ASP A 64 -7.06 -18.40 14.23
N THR A 65 -6.47 -18.02 13.09
CA THR A 65 -6.98 -18.35 11.76
C THR A 65 -7.19 -19.84 11.61
N ALA A 66 -6.35 -20.73 12.17
CA ALA A 66 -6.45 -22.18 12.05
C ALA A 66 -7.78 -22.76 12.58
N THR A 67 -8.46 -22.03 13.47
CA THR A 67 -9.75 -22.44 14.07
C THR A 67 -10.97 -22.10 13.20
N ILE A 68 -10.80 -21.28 12.16
CA ILE A 68 -11.87 -20.80 11.28
C ILE A 68 -11.95 -21.72 10.05
N PRO A 69 -13.12 -22.08 9.50
CA PRO A 69 -13.19 -22.75 8.20
C PRO A 69 -12.51 -21.93 7.08
N GLU A 70 -11.86 -22.60 6.12
CA GLU A 70 -11.00 -21.89 5.16
C GLU A 70 -11.78 -20.92 4.24
N ASP A 71 -12.96 -21.34 3.81
CA ASP A 71 -13.85 -20.54 2.98
C ASP A 71 -14.37 -19.32 3.76
N GLU A 72 -14.79 -19.51 5.01
CA GLU A 72 -15.21 -18.41 5.88
C GLU A 72 -14.08 -17.40 6.12
N LEU A 73 -12.86 -17.86 6.38
CA LEU A 73 -11.69 -17.01 6.53
C LEU A 73 -11.47 -16.17 5.25
N ARG A 74 -11.47 -16.82 4.09
CA ARG A 74 -11.23 -16.16 2.80
C ARG A 74 -12.36 -15.23 2.37
N HIS A 75 -13.58 -15.39 2.87
CA HIS A 75 -14.65 -14.42 2.65
C HIS A 75 -14.46 -13.13 3.45
N ARG A 76 -13.74 -13.20 4.58
CA ARG A 76 -13.43 -12.04 5.46
C ARG A 76 -12.19 -11.26 5.00
N ILE A 77 -11.35 -11.89 4.17
CA ILE A 77 -10.10 -11.32 3.66
C ILE A 77 -10.27 -10.95 2.19
N GLY A 78 -10.04 -9.68 1.86
CA GLY A 78 -9.86 -9.29 0.46
C GLY A 78 -8.48 -9.75 -0.01
N TYR A 79 -8.39 -10.40 -1.17
CA TYR A 79 -7.09 -10.83 -1.70
C TYR A 79 -6.90 -10.40 -3.17
N VAL A 80 -5.89 -9.55 -3.38
CA VAL A 80 -5.39 -9.17 -4.70
C VAL A 80 -4.16 -10.01 -4.98
N ILE A 81 -4.34 -11.06 -5.79
CA ILE A 81 -3.24 -11.93 -6.21
C ILE A 81 -2.35 -11.25 -7.24
N GLN A 82 -1.15 -11.78 -7.45
CA GLN A 82 -0.26 -11.35 -8.53
C GLN A 82 -0.98 -11.45 -9.90
N GLY A 83 -0.97 -10.35 -10.66
CA GLY A 83 -1.81 -10.15 -11.84
C GLY A 83 -3.21 -9.63 -11.49
N TYR A 84 -4.14 -9.64 -12.45
CA TYR A 84 -5.47 -9.04 -12.21
C TYR A 84 -6.45 -9.97 -11.48
N GLY A 85 -6.19 -11.28 -11.56
CA GLY A 85 -6.99 -12.33 -10.94
C GLY A 85 -8.46 -12.39 -11.34
N LEU A 86 -8.88 -11.70 -12.40
CA LEU A 86 -10.27 -11.62 -12.86
C LEU A 86 -10.72 -12.92 -13.53
N PHE A 87 -12.01 -13.26 -13.39
CA PHE A 87 -12.63 -14.35 -14.13
C PHE A 87 -12.90 -13.88 -15.57
N PRO A 88 -12.23 -14.45 -16.59
CA PRO A 88 -12.27 -13.92 -17.96
C PRO A 88 -13.63 -14.10 -18.64
N HIS A 89 -14.43 -15.06 -18.16
CA HIS A 89 -15.76 -15.39 -18.66
C HIS A 89 -16.89 -14.65 -17.94
N ARG A 90 -16.55 -13.70 -17.05
CA ARG A 90 -17.51 -12.90 -16.29
C ARG A 90 -17.31 -11.42 -16.60
N THR A 91 -18.38 -10.64 -16.56
CA THR A 91 -18.28 -9.19 -16.71
C THR A 91 -17.59 -8.56 -15.50
N VAL A 92 -17.23 -7.27 -15.61
CA VAL A 92 -16.69 -6.48 -14.50
C VAL A 92 -17.62 -6.49 -13.29
N ALA A 93 -18.92 -6.23 -13.50
CA ALA A 93 -19.90 -6.25 -12.42
C ALA A 93 -19.99 -7.63 -11.75
N GLU A 94 -19.94 -8.71 -12.53
CA GLU A 94 -19.96 -10.07 -12.01
C GLU A 94 -18.68 -10.46 -11.26
N ASN A 95 -17.53 -9.95 -11.70
CA ASN A 95 -16.27 -10.10 -11.00
C ASN A 95 -16.39 -9.45 -9.61
N ILE A 96 -16.76 -8.18 -9.54
CA ILE A 96 -16.91 -7.43 -8.28
C ILE A 96 -17.96 -8.09 -7.37
N ALA A 97 -19.08 -8.55 -7.94
CA ALA A 97 -20.16 -9.19 -7.18
C ALA A 97 -19.83 -10.60 -6.64
N THR A 98 -18.66 -11.18 -6.94
CA THR A 98 -18.36 -12.58 -6.62
C THR A 98 -18.51 -12.90 -5.13
N VAL A 99 -17.78 -12.19 -4.25
CA VAL A 99 -17.81 -12.46 -2.80
C VAL A 99 -19.15 -12.07 -2.16
N PRO A 100 -19.75 -10.90 -2.47
CA PRO A 100 -21.11 -10.59 -2.01
C PRO A 100 -22.16 -11.66 -2.33
N ARG A 101 -22.08 -12.31 -3.51
CA ARG A 101 -22.97 -13.43 -3.87
C ARG A 101 -22.72 -14.67 -3.01
N LEU A 102 -21.46 -15.01 -2.74
CA LEU A 102 -21.11 -16.14 -1.86
C LEU A 102 -21.58 -15.92 -0.42
N LEU A 103 -21.56 -14.66 0.03
CA LEU A 103 -22.09 -14.23 1.32
C LEU A 103 -23.63 -14.11 1.35
N GLY A 104 -24.32 -14.43 0.25
CA GLY A 104 -25.78 -14.42 0.19
C GLY A 104 -26.42 -13.03 0.24
N TRP A 105 -25.71 -11.98 -0.15
CA TRP A 105 -26.29 -10.63 -0.19
C TRP A 105 -27.44 -10.57 -1.22
N ASP A 106 -28.44 -9.74 -0.96
CA ASP A 106 -29.55 -9.55 -1.89
C ASP A 106 -29.10 -8.80 -3.16
N ARG A 107 -29.84 -9.00 -4.25
CA ARG A 107 -29.48 -8.45 -5.57
C ARG A 107 -29.39 -6.92 -5.59
N ARG A 108 -30.23 -6.21 -4.82
CA ARG A 108 -30.23 -4.74 -4.80
C ARG A 108 -28.98 -4.22 -4.09
N ARG A 109 -28.64 -4.81 -2.95
CA ARG A 109 -27.41 -4.50 -2.21
C ARG A 109 -26.16 -4.79 -3.04
N ILE A 110 -26.14 -5.88 -3.79
CA ILE A 110 -25.01 -6.21 -4.68
C ILE A 110 -24.89 -5.16 -5.79
N ALA A 111 -25.98 -4.81 -6.48
CA ALA A 111 -25.96 -3.82 -7.55
C ALA A 111 -25.43 -2.46 -7.05
N ALA A 112 -25.96 -1.98 -5.92
CA ALA A 112 -25.51 -0.72 -5.31
C ALA A 112 -24.02 -0.76 -4.92
N ARG A 113 -23.54 -1.89 -4.38
CA ARG A 113 -22.12 -2.05 -4.02
C ARG A 113 -21.20 -2.08 -5.24
N VAL A 114 -21.64 -2.72 -6.34
CA VAL A 114 -20.88 -2.74 -7.59
C VAL A 114 -20.75 -1.33 -8.15
N GLU A 115 -21.85 -0.58 -8.20
CA GLU A 115 -21.88 0.81 -8.66
C GLU A 115 -20.98 1.70 -7.81
N GLU A 116 -21.12 1.64 -6.47
CA GLU A 116 -20.27 2.36 -5.52
C GLU A 116 -18.78 2.13 -5.76
N LEU A 117 -18.38 0.87 -5.99
CA LEU A 117 -16.99 0.52 -6.22
C LEU A 117 -16.49 0.97 -7.59
N LEU A 118 -17.31 0.86 -8.63
CA LEU A 118 -16.95 1.35 -9.95
C LEU A 118 -16.69 2.86 -9.92
N ASP A 119 -17.58 3.63 -9.28
CA ASP A 119 -17.38 5.07 -9.07
C ASP A 119 -16.13 5.38 -8.25
N LEU A 120 -15.91 4.64 -7.15
CA LEU A 120 -14.74 4.81 -6.28
C LEU A 120 -13.43 4.65 -7.06
N PHE A 121 -13.39 3.72 -8.02
CA PHE A 121 -12.24 3.46 -8.86
C PHE A 121 -12.22 4.26 -10.18
N GLN A 122 -13.10 5.27 -10.31
CA GLN A 122 -13.22 6.13 -11.49
C GLN A 122 -13.48 5.33 -12.78
N LEU A 123 -14.31 4.30 -12.68
CA LEU A 123 -14.79 3.49 -13.79
C LEU A 123 -16.29 3.74 -13.93
N ASP A 124 -16.73 4.45 -14.96
CA ASP A 124 -18.15 4.75 -15.17
C ASP A 124 -18.99 3.45 -15.16
N PRO A 125 -19.97 3.30 -14.25
CA PRO A 125 -20.76 2.07 -14.15
C PRO A 125 -21.53 1.74 -15.43
N GLY A 126 -22.04 2.74 -16.14
CA GLY A 126 -22.79 2.57 -17.39
C GLY A 126 -21.91 2.03 -18.53
N GLU A 127 -20.64 2.43 -18.56
CA GLU A 127 -19.68 1.99 -19.57
C GLU A 127 -18.99 0.67 -19.20
N PHE A 128 -18.59 0.50 -17.95
CA PHE A 128 -17.67 -0.57 -17.54
C PHE A 128 -18.37 -1.82 -17.01
N ALA A 129 -19.56 -1.72 -16.39
CA ALA A 129 -20.17 -2.84 -15.67
C ALA A 129 -20.36 -4.10 -16.54
N GLN A 130 -20.69 -3.94 -17.83
CA GLN A 130 -20.94 -5.03 -18.77
C GLN A 130 -19.72 -5.44 -19.60
N LYS A 131 -18.59 -4.75 -19.47
CA LYS A 131 -17.35 -5.14 -20.15
C LYS A 131 -16.80 -6.43 -19.55
N PHE A 132 -16.08 -7.18 -20.37
CA PHE A 132 -15.28 -8.33 -19.96
C PHE A 132 -13.82 -7.91 -19.75
N PRO A 133 -13.03 -8.66 -18.96
CA PRO A 133 -11.64 -8.32 -18.65
C PRO A 133 -10.75 -8.05 -19.88
N HIS A 134 -10.94 -8.80 -20.98
CA HIS A 134 -10.16 -8.62 -22.21
C HIS A 134 -10.45 -7.30 -22.95
N GLN A 135 -11.50 -6.57 -22.57
CA GLN A 135 -11.87 -5.27 -23.14
C GLN A 135 -11.28 -4.10 -22.32
N LEU A 136 -10.50 -4.39 -21.29
CA LEU A 136 -9.94 -3.41 -20.35
C LEU A 136 -8.43 -3.29 -20.50
N SER A 137 -7.89 -2.09 -20.29
CA SER A 137 -6.46 -1.88 -20.11
C SER A 137 -5.94 -2.56 -18.84
N GLY A 138 -4.63 -2.78 -18.72
CA GLY A 138 -4.04 -3.39 -17.52
C GLY A 138 -4.36 -2.63 -16.23
N GLY A 139 -4.27 -1.30 -16.25
CA GLY A 139 -4.66 -0.46 -15.11
C GLY A 139 -6.14 -0.59 -14.74
N GLN A 140 -7.03 -0.70 -15.74
CA GLN A 140 -8.46 -0.92 -15.49
C GLN A 140 -8.72 -2.31 -14.90
N GLN A 141 -8.07 -3.36 -15.42
CA GLN A 141 -8.18 -4.71 -14.86
C GLN A 141 -7.70 -4.76 -13.41
N GLN A 142 -6.62 -4.04 -13.08
CA GLN A 142 -6.10 -3.94 -11.72
C GLN A 142 -7.12 -3.30 -10.77
N ARG A 143 -7.69 -2.15 -11.17
CA ARG A 143 -8.73 -1.48 -10.38
C ARG A 143 -9.94 -2.37 -10.12
N VAL A 144 -10.38 -3.12 -11.13
CA VAL A 144 -11.48 -4.10 -10.97
C VAL A 144 -11.06 -5.24 -10.02
N GLY A 145 -9.81 -5.68 -10.06
CA GLY A 145 -9.25 -6.68 -9.14
C GLY A 145 -9.30 -6.22 -7.68
N VAL A 146 -8.86 -4.99 -7.42
CA VAL A 146 -8.93 -4.37 -6.08
C VAL A 146 -10.38 -4.12 -5.66
N ALA A 147 -11.24 -3.61 -6.55
CA ALA A 147 -12.66 -3.43 -6.29
C ALA A 147 -13.34 -4.74 -5.85
N ARG A 148 -13.05 -5.84 -6.54
CA ARG A 148 -13.56 -7.16 -6.16
C ARG A 148 -13.08 -7.58 -4.78
N ALA A 149 -11.80 -7.37 -4.46
CA ALA A 149 -11.26 -7.71 -3.14
C ALA A 149 -11.94 -6.90 -2.02
N LEU A 150 -12.33 -5.65 -2.30
CA LEU A 150 -13.04 -4.76 -1.37
C LEU A 150 -14.57 -4.94 -1.36
N ALA A 151 -15.14 -5.75 -2.26
CA ALA A 151 -16.58 -5.86 -2.46
C ALA A 151 -17.34 -6.25 -1.19
N ALA A 152 -16.78 -7.18 -0.41
CA ALA A 152 -17.39 -7.67 0.82
C ALA A 152 -17.09 -6.80 2.06
N LYS A 153 -16.42 -5.65 1.91
CA LYS A 153 -15.94 -4.79 3.01
C LYS A 153 -15.06 -5.59 4.00
N PRO A 154 -13.97 -6.22 3.53
CA PRO A 154 -13.11 -6.98 4.39
C PRO A 154 -12.41 -6.08 5.41
N ALA A 155 -12.14 -6.61 6.60
CA ALA A 155 -11.31 -5.92 7.60
C ALA A 155 -9.81 -5.92 7.19
N LEU A 156 -9.40 -6.95 6.43
CA LEU A 156 -8.05 -7.16 5.95
C LEU A 156 -8.02 -7.27 4.42
N LEU A 157 -7.16 -6.48 3.78
CA LEU A 157 -6.81 -6.58 2.38
C LEU A 157 -5.36 -7.04 2.21
N LEU A 158 -5.17 -8.19 1.57
CA LEU A 158 -3.86 -8.72 1.19
C LEU A 158 -3.58 -8.39 -0.28
N MET A 159 -2.40 -7.90 -0.61
CA MET A 159 -2.03 -7.53 -1.98
C MET A 159 -0.64 -8.05 -2.35
N ASP A 160 -0.54 -8.91 -3.36
CA ASP A 160 0.71 -9.54 -3.81
C ASP A 160 1.18 -8.91 -5.13
N GLU A 161 2.15 -8.00 -5.06
CA GLU A 161 2.66 -7.18 -6.18
C GLU A 161 1.56 -6.52 -7.04
N PRO A 162 0.60 -5.79 -6.41
CA PRO A 162 -0.57 -5.26 -7.11
C PRO A 162 -0.25 -4.23 -8.20
N PHE A 163 0.94 -3.64 -8.20
CA PHE A 163 1.29 -2.55 -9.13
C PHE A 163 2.47 -2.87 -10.06
N GLY A 164 3.03 -4.08 -9.97
CA GLY A 164 4.26 -4.46 -10.66
C GLY A 164 4.16 -4.43 -12.20
N SER A 165 2.97 -4.66 -12.76
CA SER A 165 2.74 -4.68 -14.22
C SER A 165 2.30 -3.34 -14.81
N LEU A 166 2.21 -2.28 -14.00
CA LEU A 166 1.75 -0.96 -14.45
C LEU A 166 2.93 -0.07 -14.86
N ASP A 167 2.69 0.78 -15.86
CA ASP A 167 3.62 1.86 -16.19
C ASP A 167 3.72 2.88 -15.03
N PRO A 168 4.82 3.64 -14.93
CA PRO A 168 5.08 4.51 -13.79
C PRO A 168 3.98 5.54 -13.50
N VAL A 169 3.33 6.09 -14.53
CA VAL A 169 2.30 7.12 -14.36
C VAL A 169 1.02 6.52 -13.80
N ILE A 170 0.57 5.40 -14.38
CA ILE A 170 -0.62 4.70 -13.89
C ILE A 170 -0.36 4.10 -12.50
N ARG A 171 0.87 3.63 -12.24
CA ARG A 171 1.29 3.12 -10.92
C ARG A 171 1.12 4.17 -9.84
N GLY A 172 1.70 5.36 -9.99
CA GLY A 172 1.61 6.42 -8.98
C GLY A 172 0.16 6.78 -8.66
N LYS A 173 -0.67 6.96 -9.70
CA LYS A 173 -2.11 7.22 -9.50
C LYS A 173 -2.82 6.07 -8.77
N ALA A 174 -2.50 4.82 -9.09
CA ALA A 174 -3.13 3.67 -8.44
C ALA A 174 -2.71 3.52 -6.96
N GLN A 175 -1.49 3.91 -6.62
CA GLN A 175 -1.01 3.97 -5.23
C GLN A 175 -1.74 5.07 -4.45
N ASP A 176 -1.90 6.26 -5.02
CA ASP A 176 -2.63 7.37 -4.39
C ASP A 176 -4.13 7.04 -4.22
N ASP A 177 -4.73 6.40 -5.22
CA ASP A 177 -6.11 5.89 -5.14
C ASP A 177 -6.22 4.87 -3.98
N LEU A 178 -5.24 3.96 -3.81
CA LEU A 178 -5.23 3.00 -2.70
C LEU A 178 -5.17 3.70 -1.34
N LEU A 179 -4.28 4.69 -1.17
CA LEU A 179 -4.18 5.48 0.07
C LEU A 179 -5.49 6.20 0.39
N ALA A 180 -6.12 6.82 -0.60
CA ALA A 180 -7.40 7.51 -0.42
C ALA A 180 -8.51 6.54 0.01
N ILE A 181 -8.57 5.37 -0.61
CA ILE A 181 -9.55 4.32 -0.29
C ILE A 181 -9.30 3.76 1.12
N GLN A 182 -8.05 3.49 1.45
CA GLN A 182 -7.66 2.97 2.75
C GLN A 182 -8.06 3.93 3.87
N ARG A 183 -7.76 5.23 3.72
CA ARG A 183 -8.15 6.28 4.68
C ARG A 183 -9.67 6.39 4.82
N ARG A 184 -10.41 6.22 3.73
CA ARG A 184 -11.88 6.28 3.73
C ARG A 184 -12.53 5.06 4.39
N LEU A 185 -11.95 3.88 4.23
CA LEU A 185 -12.53 2.61 4.67
C LEU A 185 -11.97 2.10 6.01
N GLY A 186 -10.80 2.57 6.43
CA GLY A 186 -10.09 2.08 7.62
C GLY A 186 -9.64 0.62 7.49
N THR A 187 -9.53 0.10 6.27
CA THR A 187 -9.14 -1.29 6.02
C THR A 187 -7.65 -1.48 6.35
N THR A 188 -7.32 -2.53 7.10
CA THR A 188 -5.91 -2.95 7.29
C THR A 188 -5.38 -3.58 6.01
N ILE A 189 -4.18 -3.19 5.59
CA ILE A 189 -3.58 -3.67 4.34
C ILE A 189 -2.24 -4.34 4.64
N VAL A 190 -2.02 -5.53 4.07
CA VAL A 190 -0.68 -6.12 3.96
C VAL A 190 -0.33 -6.24 2.49
N LEU A 191 0.66 -5.46 2.06
CA LEU A 191 1.07 -5.35 0.67
C LEU A 191 2.48 -5.91 0.47
N VAL A 192 2.68 -6.76 -0.52
CA VAL A 192 3.99 -7.23 -0.95
C VAL A 192 4.43 -6.46 -2.18
N THR A 193 5.68 -5.99 -2.15
CA THR A 193 6.34 -5.38 -3.30
C THR A 193 7.82 -5.68 -3.31
N HIS A 194 8.44 -5.48 -4.48
CA HIS A 194 9.89 -5.47 -4.65
C HIS A 194 10.44 -4.03 -4.77
N ASP A 195 9.58 -3.01 -4.81
CA ASP A 195 9.96 -1.61 -4.98
C ASP A 195 9.99 -0.89 -3.62
N MET A 196 11.16 -0.42 -3.20
CA MET A 196 11.30 0.33 -1.96
C MET A 196 10.59 1.67 -1.99
N ASN A 197 10.53 2.34 -3.14
CA ASN A 197 9.83 3.62 -3.24
C ASN A 197 8.34 3.46 -2.95
N GLU A 198 7.75 2.37 -3.43
CA GLU A 198 6.37 2.00 -3.11
C GLU A 198 6.18 1.73 -1.62
N ALA A 199 7.13 1.03 -0.99
CA ALA A 199 7.05 0.76 0.43
C ALA A 199 7.11 2.03 1.29
N PHE A 200 7.97 2.98 0.96
CA PHE A 200 8.04 4.26 1.67
C PHE A 200 6.85 5.17 1.38
N HIS A 201 6.26 5.10 0.19
CA HIS A 201 5.08 5.90 -0.18
C HIS A 201 3.80 5.37 0.49
N LEU A 202 3.64 4.05 0.57
CA LEU A 202 2.41 3.42 1.03
C LEU A 202 2.43 2.96 2.48
N GLY A 203 3.58 2.53 3.00
CA GLY A 203 3.65 1.79 4.26
C GLY A 203 3.71 2.68 5.48
N ASP A 204 2.80 2.44 6.43
CA ASP A 204 2.95 2.94 7.80
C ASP A 204 4.10 2.21 8.52
N ARG A 205 4.24 0.91 8.22
CA ARG A 205 5.39 0.08 8.61
C ARG A 205 5.84 -0.80 7.47
N ILE A 206 7.12 -1.10 7.45
CA ILE A 206 7.75 -1.88 6.39
C ILE A 206 8.49 -3.06 7.03
N ALA A 207 8.17 -4.27 6.55
CA ALA A 207 8.82 -5.52 6.89
C ALA A 207 9.84 -5.87 5.79
N VAL A 208 11.13 -5.80 6.11
CA VAL A 208 12.22 -6.17 5.20
C VAL A 208 12.55 -7.64 5.39
N MET A 209 12.34 -8.43 4.35
CA MET A 209 12.66 -9.86 4.31
C MET A 209 13.83 -10.17 3.39
N ASP A 210 14.71 -11.06 3.82
CA ASP A 210 15.74 -11.67 2.99
C ASP A 210 16.06 -13.08 3.48
N GLY A 211 16.42 -14.00 2.57
CA GLY A 211 16.81 -15.36 2.94
C GLY A 211 15.79 -16.08 3.83
N ALA A 212 14.49 -15.94 3.54
CA ALA A 212 13.35 -16.48 4.29
C ALA A 212 13.08 -15.85 5.67
N ARG A 213 13.86 -14.86 6.11
CA ARG A 213 13.74 -14.24 7.44
C ARG A 213 13.25 -12.81 7.37
N LEU A 214 12.61 -12.38 8.45
CA LEU A 214 12.35 -10.96 8.70
C LEU A 214 13.60 -10.34 9.31
N LEU A 215 14.19 -9.37 8.62
CA LEU A 215 15.38 -8.66 9.10
C LEU A 215 15.01 -7.45 9.95
N GLN A 216 13.97 -6.72 9.57
CA GLN A 216 13.51 -5.54 10.31
C GLN A 216 12.04 -5.26 10.00
N TYR A 217 11.28 -4.86 11.02
CA TYR A 217 9.90 -4.37 10.89
C TYR A 217 9.73 -3.05 11.64
N ALA A 218 9.78 -1.93 10.91
CA ALA A 218 9.83 -0.61 11.50
C ALA A 218 9.09 0.42 10.64
N THR A 219 8.97 1.64 11.15
CA THR A 219 8.42 2.76 10.37
C THR A 219 9.36 3.13 9.21
N PRO A 220 8.85 3.77 8.15
CA PRO A 220 9.68 4.39 7.10
C PRO A 220 10.87 5.20 7.64
N ALA A 221 10.64 6.04 8.65
CA ALA A 221 11.66 6.90 9.25
C ALA A 221 12.74 6.06 9.96
N ASP A 222 12.34 5.10 10.79
CA ASP A 222 13.28 4.24 11.51
C ASP A 222 14.12 3.37 10.59
N LEU A 223 13.57 2.90 9.47
CA LEU A 223 14.36 2.17 8.46
C LEU A 223 15.43 3.04 7.81
N LEU A 224 15.16 4.34 7.64
CA LEU A 224 16.09 5.29 7.04
C LEU A 224 17.20 5.69 8.00
N THR A 225 16.89 5.88 9.28
CA THR A 225 17.83 6.40 10.30
C THR A 225 18.50 5.31 11.11
N HIS A 226 17.83 4.16 11.31
CA HIS A 226 18.28 3.05 12.16
C HIS A 226 18.12 1.68 11.45
N PRO A 227 18.79 1.46 10.31
CA PRO A 227 18.81 0.14 9.68
C PRO A 227 19.48 -0.89 10.60
N ALA A 228 18.80 -2.01 10.86
CA ALA A 228 19.25 -3.03 11.81
C ALA A 228 20.35 -3.93 11.26
N GLU A 229 20.41 -4.11 9.94
CA GLU A 229 21.29 -5.04 9.25
C GLU A 229 21.94 -4.36 8.03
N PRO A 230 23.17 -4.75 7.63
CA PRO A 230 23.83 -4.18 6.45
C PRO A 230 23.00 -4.31 5.15
N PHE A 231 22.25 -5.40 5.01
CA PHE A 231 21.36 -5.59 3.86
C PHE A 231 20.22 -4.55 3.85
N VAL A 232 19.63 -4.23 5.01
CA VAL A 232 18.60 -3.20 5.12
C VAL A 232 19.18 -1.83 4.76
N GLU A 233 20.37 -1.52 5.26
CA GLU A 233 21.08 -0.28 4.92
C GLU A 233 21.32 -0.15 3.40
N GLN A 234 21.73 -1.23 2.74
CA GLN A 234 21.93 -1.27 1.28
C GLN A 234 20.63 -1.10 0.52
N LEU A 235 19.57 -1.79 0.93
CA LEU A 235 18.27 -1.76 0.27
C LEU A 235 17.62 -0.36 0.33
N VAL A 236 17.83 0.35 1.44
CA VAL A 236 17.32 1.71 1.64
C VAL A 236 18.09 2.75 0.79
N GLY A 237 19.36 2.49 0.48
CA GLY A 237 20.20 3.34 -0.37
C GLY A 237 20.67 4.63 0.33
N THR A 238 21.95 4.71 0.66
CA THR A 238 22.53 5.81 1.46
C THR A 238 22.44 7.20 0.80
N ALA A 239 22.63 7.29 -0.52
CA ALA A 239 22.59 8.56 -1.24
C ALA A 239 21.18 9.18 -1.33
N GLU A 240 20.14 8.34 -1.28
CA GLU A 240 18.76 8.78 -1.40
C GLU A 240 18.09 9.06 -0.05
N ARG A 241 18.73 8.67 1.07
CA ARG A 241 18.17 8.83 2.43
C ARG A 241 17.65 10.24 2.71
N PRO A 242 18.39 11.33 2.43
CA PRO A 242 17.90 12.68 2.71
C PRO A 242 16.61 12.97 1.93
N PHE A 243 16.54 12.59 0.66
CA PHE A 243 15.36 12.81 -0.18
C PHE A 243 14.17 11.94 0.22
N ARG A 244 14.42 10.70 0.66
CA ARG A 244 13.40 9.81 1.21
C ARG A 244 12.83 10.36 2.53
N LEU A 245 13.68 10.85 3.43
CA LEU A 245 13.21 11.54 4.65
C LEU A 245 12.36 12.76 4.32
N LEU A 246 12.77 13.58 3.34
CA LEU A 246 11.98 14.73 2.89
C LEU A 246 10.65 14.35 2.22
N SER A 247 10.50 13.13 1.69
CA SER A 247 9.21 12.64 1.19
C SER A 247 8.25 12.17 2.29
N LEU A 248 8.72 11.95 3.52
CA LEU A 248 7.89 11.54 4.66
C LEU A 248 7.29 12.71 5.44
N VAL A 249 7.70 13.94 5.13
CA VAL A 249 7.24 15.16 5.79
C VAL A 249 6.68 16.13 4.76
N THR A 250 5.76 16.97 5.22
CA THR A 250 5.00 17.89 4.36
C THR A 250 5.54 19.31 4.45
N VAL A 251 5.16 20.15 3.48
CA VAL A 251 5.43 21.60 3.49
C VAL A 251 4.94 22.24 4.78
N GLN A 252 3.83 21.76 5.35
CA GLN A 252 3.30 22.21 6.64
C GLN A 252 4.36 22.17 7.77
N ASP A 253 5.22 21.15 7.79
CA ASP A 253 6.17 20.88 8.87
C ASP A 253 7.37 21.84 8.89
N ALA A 254 7.60 22.57 7.80
CA ALA A 254 8.72 23.49 7.64
C ALA A 254 8.29 24.88 7.12
N MET A 255 6.98 25.13 7.04
CA MET A 255 6.44 26.40 6.56
C MET A 255 6.84 27.55 7.48
N GLU A 256 7.18 28.68 6.88
CA GLU A 256 7.54 29.91 7.56
C GLU A 256 6.49 31.00 7.28
N PRO A 257 6.22 31.90 8.23
CA PRO A 257 5.44 33.09 7.95
C PRO A 257 6.17 33.97 6.93
N GLY A 258 5.42 34.56 6.01
CA GLY A 258 5.95 35.49 5.02
C GLY A 258 5.27 35.37 3.66
N HIS A 259 5.78 36.17 2.72
CA HIS A 259 5.35 36.17 1.33
C HIS A 259 6.53 35.77 0.43
N ALA A 260 6.23 35.08 -0.66
CA ALA A 260 7.19 34.73 -1.70
C ALA A 260 6.49 34.85 -3.06
N GLU A 261 7.25 35.16 -4.11
CA GLU A 261 6.71 35.35 -5.45
C GLU A 261 6.77 34.05 -6.27
N GLY A 262 5.68 33.74 -6.97
CA GLY A 262 5.65 32.61 -7.87
C GLY A 262 4.35 31.83 -7.87
N GLU A 263 4.40 30.69 -8.57
CA GLU A 263 3.36 29.68 -8.47
C GLU A 263 3.44 29.02 -7.08
N PRO A 264 2.33 28.95 -6.34
CA PRO A 264 2.34 28.41 -5.00
C PRO A 264 2.41 26.88 -4.99
N ILE A 265 3.06 26.35 -3.97
CA ILE A 265 3.00 24.93 -3.64
C ILE A 265 1.91 24.67 -2.59
N ILE A 266 1.20 23.55 -2.72
CA ILE A 266 0.16 23.15 -1.78
C ILE A 266 0.81 22.73 -0.46
N VAL A 267 0.25 23.16 0.67
CA VAL A 267 0.75 22.89 2.04
C VAL A 267 0.88 21.39 2.37
N SER A 268 0.09 20.54 1.72
CA SER A 268 0.13 19.08 1.87
C SER A 268 1.16 18.40 0.97
N ALA A 269 1.85 19.11 0.09
CA ALA A 269 2.93 18.56 -0.72
C ALA A 269 4.12 18.14 0.15
N THR A 270 4.98 17.25 -0.33
CA THR A 270 6.15 16.83 0.44
C THR A 270 7.26 17.88 0.40
N LEU A 271 8.17 17.86 1.39
CA LEU A 271 9.37 18.72 1.34
C LEU A 271 10.28 18.38 0.16
N ARG A 272 10.27 17.12 -0.30
CA ARG A 272 10.99 16.71 -1.50
C ARG A 272 10.45 17.42 -2.74
N ASP A 273 9.12 17.51 -2.89
CA ASP A 273 8.49 18.18 -4.03
C ASP A 273 8.75 19.69 -4.00
N ALA A 274 8.69 20.30 -2.82
CA ALA A 274 9.05 21.71 -2.61
C ALA A 274 10.50 21.99 -3.01
N LEU A 275 11.45 21.15 -2.56
CA LEU A 275 12.85 21.27 -2.91
C LEU A 275 13.08 21.10 -4.42
N ALA A 276 12.38 20.16 -5.06
CA ALA A 276 12.46 19.95 -6.50
C ALA A 276 12.00 21.17 -7.28
N GLN A 277 10.87 21.80 -6.89
CA GLN A 277 10.39 23.03 -7.52
C GLN A 277 11.35 24.21 -7.32
N LEU A 278 11.89 24.39 -6.10
CA LEU A 278 12.88 25.43 -5.80
C LEU A 278 14.10 25.30 -6.72
N ILE A 279 14.65 24.09 -6.86
CA ILE A 279 15.79 23.80 -7.74
C ILE A 279 15.43 24.04 -9.21
N TRP A 280 14.31 23.49 -9.69
CA TRP A 280 13.91 23.57 -11.10
C TRP A 280 13.68 25.01 -11.56
N HIS A 281 13.10 25.84 -10.71
CA HIS A 281 12.84 27.24 -11.00
C HIS A 281 13.99 28.18 -10.58
N GLY A 282 15.06 27.67 -9.97
CA GLY A 282 16.18 28.47 -9.48
C GLY A 282 15.79 29.49 -8.40
N ARG A 283 14.81 29.16 -7.55
CA ARG A 283 14.28 30.04 -6.49
C ARG A 283 14.79 29.63 -5.11
N GLN A 284 14.81 30.59 -4.19
CA GLN A 284 15.17 30.37 -2.78
C GLN A 284 13.95 30.13 -1.89
N ASP A 285 12.78 30.62 -2.31
CA ASP A 285 11.50 30.41 -1.64
C ASP A 285 10.34 30.23 -2.63
N LEU A 286 9.26 29.61 -2.14
CA LEU A 286 7.99 29.43 -2.83
C LEU A 286 6.84 29.89 -1.92
N PRO A 287 5.79 30.52 -2.49
CA PRO A 287 4.57 30.76 -1.74
C PRO A 287 3.88 29.43 -1.40
N VAL A 288 3.28 29.34 -0.21
CA VAL A 288 2.54 28.16 0.24
C VAL A 288 1.05 28.47 0.27
N ALA A 289 0.25 27.63 -0.38
CA ALA A 289 -1.20 27.74 -0.42
C ALA A 289 -1.89 26.59 0.34
N ASP A 290 -3.04 26.88 0.94
CA ASP A 290 -3.95 25.86 1.45
C ASP A 290 -4.74 25.18 0.31
N ALA A 291 -5.59 24.21 0.64
CA ALA A 291 -6.41 23.49 -0.32
C ALA A 291 -7.43 24.37 -1.08
N SER A 292 -7.72 25.58 -0.58
CA SER A 292 -8.59 26.57 -1.23
C SER A 292 -7.85 27.50 -2.20
N GLY A 293 -6.51 27.40 -2.25
CA GLY A 293 -5.64 28.28 -3.02
C GLY A 293 -5.28 29.58 -2.28
N THR A 294 -5.66 29.71 -1.00
CA THR A 294 -5.31 30.88 -0.20
C THR A 294 -3.86 30.80 0.23
N LEU A 295 -3.09 31.88 0.03
CA LEU A 295 -1.69 31.95 0.47
C LEU A 295 -1.63 32.05 1.99
N ILE A 296 -0.93 31.11 2.63
CA ILE A 296 -0.84 30.98 4.09
C ILE A 296 0.59 31.11 4.62
N GLY A 297 1.60 31.14 3.75
CA GLY A 297 2.99 31.34 4.14
C GLY A 297 3.97 31.18 2.99
N ARG A 298 5.22 30.87 3.33
CA ARG A 298 6.27 30.54 2.37
C ARG A 298 7.09 29.35 2.85
N ILE A 299 7.77 28.68 1.93
CA ILE A 299 8.75 27.62 2.22
C ILE A 299 10.06 27.99 1.54
N SER A 300 11.18 27.85 2.26
CA SER A 300 12.52 28.23 1.79
C SER A 300 13.46 27.03 1.73
N VAL A 301 14.51 27.11 0.90
CA VAL A 301 15.59 26.08 0.86
C VAL A 301 16.19 25.88 2.25
N ASP A 302 16.48 26.98 2.96
CA ASP A 302 17.04 26.93 4.32
C ASP A 302 16.08 26.28 5.32
N GLY A 303 14.78 26.58 5.23
CA GLY A 303 13.74 25.95 6.05
C GLY A 303 13.67 24.44 5.84
N ILE A 304 13.71 24.00 4.57
CA ILE A 304 13.75 22.57 4.21
C ILE A 304 15.02 21.91 4.74
N LEU A 305 16.19 22.51 4.56
CA LEU A 305 17.47 21.95 5.03
C LEU A 305 17.52 21.86 6.56
N LYS A 306 17.02 22.89 7.26
CA LYS A 306 16.92 22.90 8.72
C LYS A 306 16.01 21.77 9.20
N ARG A 307 14.86 21.56 8.56
CA ARG A 307 13.95 20.46 8.91
C ARG A 307 14.57 19.10 8.59
N GLY A 308 15.17 18.94 7.41
CA GLY A 308 15.84 17.70 7.01
C GLY A 308 16.94 17.27 7.99
N ARG A 309 17.76 18.20 8.48
CA ARG A 309 18.78 17.92 9.51
C ARG A 309 18.20 17.48 10.85
N SER A 310 16.95 17.83 11.17
CA SER A 310 16.29 17.39 12.40
C SER A 310 15.67 15.99 12.30
N LEU A 311 15.55 15.45 11.08
CA LEU A 311 14.98 14.12 10.80
C LEU A 311 16.05 13.02 10.71
N ALA A 312 17.32 13.41 10.54
CA ALA A 312 18.48 12.51 10.47
C ALA A 312 19.15 12.41 11.86
#